data_AF-A0ABD4X2R4-F1
#
_entry.id   AF-A0ABD4X2R4-F1
#
_cell.length_a   1.000
_cell.length_b   1.000
_cell.length_c   1.000
_cell.angle_alpha   90.00
_cell.angle_beta   90.00
_cell.angle_gamma   90.00
#
_symmetry.space_group_name_H-M   'P 1'
#
loop_
_entity.id
_entity.type
_entity.pdbx_description
1 polymer ?
#
loop_
_entity_poly.entity_id
_entity_poly.type
_entity_poly.pdbx_seq_one_letter_code
_entity_poly.pdbx_strand_id
1 'polypeptide(L)'
;MKSIRHIVFWPPFLLLLGAVILSLTNREAFINLTTQANNWVIANLGWVFSVSGLLMVIACVAVYFSPLGNVKIGGPQAKPLLNFKNWFAITLTTTIASGLTFWGIVEPVYHVSAPPTSLGIEPNSPQAAIFAMSTMYLHWTITPYAIYCVPIIVFAFTYYNMRKPYSLASTLAPVLGSKLNGKGGQILDAVCLYTLALGMAASMGTSTLSLAGGMNSLFGIKSTPLVWGIITIVATAIFIASASSGLTKGIRILSSINVKAFYAIAIFLFIAGPTSYVLNLGTESFGNYLTHFFEKSLFTGGASGDTWPQGWTTFYWANWFSWAAITALFLGRIAYGYTVKKVILVNFVLPAIFGGIWMTIFGGTSIHMQMNGGTLSKIMDSNGTEAVLYAVFEALPFAKIIIPFYLFIVFLSFVSGADANTAAMGGISSAGISPESPEPKLWIKVVWGITVSFISWSMISFAKIDGIKMLSNLGGVPALLLGLGILYALFKIAKNPAKYDRTSDIDRKVNNQEADETKAV
;
A
#
# COMPACT_ATOMS: atom_id res chain seq x y z
N MET A 1 15.70 -19.87 19.96
CA MET A 1 16.57 -18.72 19.65
C MET A 1 17.37 -18.86 18.35
N LYS A 2 17.85 -20.06 17.94
CA LYS A 2 18.53 -20.26 16.62
C LYS A 2 17.67 -19.99 15.36
N SER A 3 16.39 -19.65 15.51
CA SER A 3 15.43 -19.51 14.41
C SER A 3 15.13 -18.06 14.01
N ILE A 4 15.78 -17.06 14.62
CA ILE A 4 15.54 -15.65 14.32
C ILE A 4 16.82 -14.93 13.90
N ARG A 5 16.68 -13.94 13.02
CA ARG A 5 17.74 -12.99 12.66
C ARG A 5 17.73 -11.88 13.71
N HIS A 6 18.59 -12.00 14.71
CA HIS A 6 18.54 -11.14 15.90
C HIS A 6 18.59 -9.63 15.61
N ILE A 7 19.46 -9.20 14.68
CA ILE A 7 19.57 -7.78 14.29
C ILE A 7 18.29 -7.28 13.59
N VAL A 8 17.56 -8.17 12.93
CA VAL A 8 16.34 -7.85 12.19
C VAL A 8 15.13 -7.89 13.12
N PHE A 9 15.03 -8.88 14.00
CA PHE A 9 13.87 -9.11 14.84
C PHE A 9 13.78 -8.14 16.02
N TRP A 10 14.84 -8.04 16.84
CA TRP A 10 14.75 -7.41 18.15
C TRP A 10 14.54 -5.89 18.12
N PRO A 11 15.27 -5.09 17.31
CA PRO A 11 15.08 -3.64 17.31
C PRO A 11 13.66 -3.18 16.99
N PRO A 12 13.02 -3.59 15.88
CA PRO A 12 11.63 -3.19 15.61
C PRO A 12 10.67 -3.79 16.65
N PHE A 13 10.86 -5.05 17.06
CA PHE A 13 9.97 -5.68 18.02
C PHE A 13 9.97 -4.98 19.39
N LEU A 14 11.14 -4.65 19.94
CA LEU A 14 11.25 -3.97 21.23
C LEU A 14 10.65 -2.57 21.21
N LEU A 15 10.83 -1.84 20.09
CA LEU A 15 10.23 -0.51 19.92
C LEU A 15 8.70 -0.58 19.92
N LEU A 16 8.13 -1.52 19.16
CA LEU A 16 6.69 -1.75 19.08
C LEU A 16 6.12 -2.30 20.39
N LEU A 17 6.82 -3.23 21.04
CA LEU A 17 6.44 -3.75 22.35
C LEU A 17 6.47 -2.65 23.42
N GLY A 18 7.48 -1.77 23.39
CA GLY A 18 7.55 -0.59 24.24
C GLY A 18 6.35 0.34 24.03
N ALA A 19 5.95 0.57 22.77
CA ALA A 19 4.75 1.34 22.44
C ALA A 19 3.46 0.68 22.99
N VAL A 20 3.34 -0.66 22.87
CA VAL A 20 2.22 -1.43 23.45
C VAL A 20 2.18 -1.28 24.97
N ILE A 21 3.31 -1.51 25.66
CA ILE A 21 3.39 -1.40 27.12
C ILE A 21 3.05 0.02 27.56
N LEU A 22 3.61 1.04 26.91
CA LEU A 22 3.33 2.44 27.23
C LEU A 22 1.86 2.79 27.04
N SER A 23 1.22 2.28 25.98
CA SER A 23 -0.21 2.50 25.74
C SER A 23 -1.12 1.94 26.85
N LEU A 24 -0.65 0.90 27.56
CA LEU A 24 -1.34 0.24 28.67
C LEU A 24 -1.03 0.87 30.02
N THR A 25 0.22 1.26 30.26
CA THR A 25 0.68 1.72 31.58
C THR A 25 0.58 3.24 31.76
N ASN A 26 0.75 4.02 30.69
CA ASN A 26 0.66 5.47 30.71
C ASN A 26 0.09 5.99 29.37
N ARG A 27 -1.24 5.96 29.28
CA ARG A 27 -1.99 6.38 28.10
C ARG A 27 -1.69 7.82 27.68
N GLU A 28 -1.57 8.74 28.64
CA GLU A 28 -1.30 10.16 28.35
C GLU A 28 0.07 10.33 27.70
N ALA A 29 1.10 9.69 28.26
CA ALA A 29 2.44 9.70 27.68
C ALA A 29 2.47 9.08 26.28
N PHE A 30 1.75 7.97 26.06
CA PHE A 30 1.63 7.35 24.74
C PHE A 30 1.03 8.32 23.70
N ILE A 31 -0.09 8.94 24.01
CA ILE A 31 -0.78 9.90 23.12
C ILE A 31 0.13 11.10 22.85
N ASN A 32 0.74 11.68 23.89
CA ASN A 32 1.61 12.84 23.74
C ASN A 32 2.84 12.53 22.88
N LEU A 33 3.54 11.43 23.14
CA LEU A 33 4.74 11.07 22.39
C LEU A 33 4.44 10.74 20.93
N THR A 34 3.39 9.94 20.68
CA THR A 34 3.01 9.58 19.30
C THR A 34 2.52 10.78 18.51
N THR A 35 1.75 11.68 19.15
CA THR A 35 1.26 12.93 18.53
C THR A 35 2.41 13.88 18.23
N GLN A 36 3.33 14.09 19.17
CA GLN A 36 4.50 14.94 18.95
C GLN A 36 5.39 14.39 17.83
N ALA A 37 5.65 13.08 17.82
CA ALA A 37 6.43 12.44 16.76
C ALA A 37 5.73 12.61 15.40
N ASN A 38 4.42 12.37 15.31
CA ASN A 38 3.65 12.57 14.09
C ASN A 38 3.68 14.03 13.62
N ASN A 39 3.43 14.98 14.52
CA ASN A 39 3.42 16.41 14.20
C ASN A 39 4.78 16.88 13.70
N TRP A 40 5.87 16.38 14.31
CA TRP A 40 7.21 16.66 13.84
C TRP A 40 7.42 16.12 12.41
N VAL A 41 6.99 14.89 12.13
CA VAL A 41 7.10 14.29 10.78
C VAL A 41 6.36 15.13 9.75
N ILE A 42 5.08 15.41 9.98
CA ILE A 42 4.26 16.09 8.96
C ILE A 42 4.66 17.57 8.79
N ALA A 43 5.12 18.25 9.84
CA ALA A 43 5.59 19.63 9.75
C ALA A 43 6.93 19.76 9.02
N ASN A 44 7.87 18.84 9.22
CA ASN A 44 9.24 18.99 8.71
C ASN A 44 9.52 18.19 7.44
N LEU A 45 8.82 17.06 7.21
CA LEU A 45 9.11 16.13 6.12
C LEU A 45 8.01 16.07 5.05
N GLY A 46 6.89 16.78 5.20
CA GLY A 46 5.79 16.78 4.21
C GLY A 46 6.23 17.16 2.79
N TRP A 47 7.15 18.13 2.67
CA TRP A 47 7.74 18.51 1.38
C TRP A 47 8.62 17.40 0.79
N VAL A 48 9.35 16.65 1.63
CA VAL A 48 10.19 15.54 1.17
C VAL A 48 9.32 14.44 0.60
N PHE A 49 8.20 14.11 1.26
CA PHE A 49 7.22 13.16 0.73
C PHE A 49 6.66 13.60 -0.62
N SER A 50 6.27 14.88 -0.73
CA SER A 50 5.69 15.47 -1.96
C SER A 50 6.67 15.43 -3.13
N VAL A 51 7.89 15.93 -2.93
CA VAL A 51 8.96 15.89 -3.94
C VAL A 51 9.32 14.45 -4.31
N SER A 52 9.42 13.56 -3.33
CA SER A 52 9.78 12.16 -3.58
C SER A 52 8.70 11.45 -4.41
N GLY A 53 7.43 11.64 -4.09
CA GLY A 53 6.31 11.11 -4.88
C GLY A 53 6.39 11.57 -6.34
N LEU A 54 6.59 12.88 -6.56
CA LEU A 54 6.74 13.43 -7.91
C LEU A 54 7.97 12.86 -8.63
N LEU A 55 9.11 12.73 -7.94
CA LEU A 55 10.32 12.15 -8.51
C LEU A 55 10.15 10.68 -8.91
N MET A 56 9.36 9.90 -8.16
CA MET A 56 9.02 8.52 -8.56
C MET A 56 8.26 8.50 -9.89
N VAL A 57 7.30 9.41 -10.08
CA VAL A 57 6.54 9.54 -11.34
C VAL A 57 7.48 9.89 -12.49
N ILE A 58 8.31 10.92 -12.30
CA ILE A 58 9.30 11.34 -13.30
C ILE A 58 10.25 10.19 -13.64
N ALA A 59 10.70 9.42 -12.64
CA ALA A 59 11.58 8.28 -12.86
C ALA A 59 10.92 7.16 -13.68
N CYS A 60 9.66 6.82 -13.41
CA CYS A 60 8.92 5.84 -14.22
C CYS A 60 8.84 6.28 -15.69
N VAL A 61 8.49 7.55 -15.94
CA VAL A 61 8.40 8.10 -17.30
C VAL A 61 9.77 8.12 -17.98
N ALA A 62 10.79 8.65 -17.30
CA ALA A 62 12.15 8.72 -17.84
C ALA A 62 12.71 7.32 -18.16
N VAL A 63 12.53 6.34 -17.26
CA VAL A 63 12.99 4.97 -17.48
C VAL A 63 12.24 4.30 -18.62
N TYR A 64 10.95 4.56 -18.78
CA TYR A 64 10.15 4.01 -19.88
C TYR A 64 10.77 4.35 -21.24
N PHE A 65 11.24 5.58 -21.45
CA PHE A 65 11.87 6.01 -22.70
C PHE A 65 13.39 5.80 -22.76
N SER A 66 14.03 5.42 -21.65
CA SER A 66 15.47 5.17 -21.56
C SER A 66 15.91 3.82 -22.17
N PRO A 67 17.23 3.61 -22.38
CA PRO A 67 17.77 2.29 -22.74
C PRO A 67 17.42 1.18 -21.75
N LEU A 68 17.33 1.50 -20.45
CA LEU A 68 16.92 0.53 -19.42
C LEU A 68 15.51 -0.02 -19.71
N GLY A 69 14.61 0.80 -20.27
CA GLY A 69 13.26 0.39 -20.64
C GLY A 69 13.22 -0.82 -21.59
N ASN A 70 14.26 -1.01 -22.40
CA ASN A 70 14.37 -2.12 -23.35
C ASN A 70 15.04 -3.37 -22.76
N VAL A 71 15.64 -3.29 -21.57
CA VAL A 71 16.30 -4.44 -20.94
C VAL A 71 15.26 -5.46 -20.52
N LYS A 72 15.52 -6.74 -20.85
CA LYS A 72 14.71 -7.87 -20.42
C LYS A 72 15.16 -8.36 -19.04
N ILE A 73 14.22 -8.43 -18.10
CA ILE A 73 14.47 -8.95 -16.76
C ILE A 73 14.82 -10.43 -16.86
N GLY A 74 15.99 -10.81 -16.35
CA GLY A 74 16.51 -12.18 -16.43
C GLY A 74 17.40 -12.50 -17.62
N GLY A 75 17.62 -11.54 -18.53
CA GLY A 75 18.51 -11.68 -19.68
C GLY A 75 17.77 -11.93 -21.00
N PRO A 76 18.46 -11.89 -22.15
CA PRO A 76 17.83 -11.90 -23.48
C PRO A 76 16.95 -13.14 -23.75
N GLN A 77 17.34 -14.31 -23.23
CA GLN A 77 16.64 -15.58 -23.41
C GLN A 77 15.57 -15.88 -22.36
N ALA A 78 15.39 -15.00 -21.37
CA ALA A 78 14.39 -15.20 -20.33
C ALA A 78 12.97 -15.24 -20.93
N LYS A 79 12.20 -16.25 -20.51
CA LYS A 79 10.79 -16.42 -20.87
C LYS A 79 9.90 -16.01 -19.69
N PRO A 80 8.76 -15.32 -19.92
CA PRO A 80 7.84 -14.94 -18.86
C PRO A 80 7.40 -16.11 -17.98
N LEU A 81 7.42 -15.92 -16.66
CA LEU A 81 6.89 -16.90 -15.69
C LEU A 81 5.36 -17.02 -15.78
N LEU A 82 4.71 -15.92 -16.15
CA LEU A 82 3.26 -15.79 -16.29
C LEU A 82 2.97 -15.15 -17.64
N ASN A 83 1.83 -15.51 -18.23
CA ASN A 83 1.31 -14.72 -19.35
C ASN A 83 0.85 -13.33 -18.88
N PHE A 84 0.70 -12.40 -19.82
CA PHE A 84 0.43 -10.99 -19.51
C PHE A 84 -0.87 -10.78 -18.73
N LYS A 85 -1.93 -11.51 -19.08
CA LYS A 85 -3.25 -11.40 -18.42
C LYS A 85 -3.17 -11.83 -16.96
N ASN A 86 -2.53 -12.97 -16.69
CA ASN A 86 -2.37 -13.49 -15.33
C ASN A 86 -1.43 -12.61 -14.49
N TRP A 87 -0.37 -12.07 -15.10
CA TRP A 87 0.53 -11.15 -14.43
C TRP A 87 -0.17 -9.83 -14.05
N PHE A 88 -0.93 -9.25 -14.97
CA PHE A 88 -1.72 -8.05 -14.69
C PHE A 88 -2.77 -8.32 -13.60
N ALA A 89 -3.50 -9.44 -13.68
CA ALA A 89 -4.46 -9.82 -12.65
C ALA A 89 -3.79 -9.90 -11.28
N ILE A 90 -2.68 -10.63 -11.13
CA ILE A 90 -1.96 -10.75 -9.86
C ILE A 90 -1.47 -9.39 -9.36
N THR A 91 -0.94 -8.54 -10.25
CA THR A 91 -0.48 -7.19 -9.90
C THR A 91 -1.61 -6.34 -9.34
N LEU A 92 -2.75 -6.35 -10.03
CA LEU A 92 -3.91 -5.61 -9.63
C LEU A 92 -4.45 -6.10 -8.27
N THR A 93 -4.57 -7.41 -8.07
CA THR A 93 -5.08 -7.99 -6.82
C THR A 93 -4.12 -7.88 -5.64
N THR A 94 -2.83 -7.68 -5.91
CA THR A 94 -1.81 -7.41 -4.88
C THR A 94 -1.88 -5.96 -4.39
N THR A 95 -2.26 -5.04 -5.27
CA THR A 95 -2.23 -3.59 -4.98
C THR A 95 -3.60 -3.04 -4.57
N ILE A 96 -4.70 -3.72 -4.91
CA ILE A 96 -6.04 -3.44 -4.40
C ILE A 96 -6.16 -4.02 -2.98
N ALA A 97 -6.31 -3.16 -1.99
CA ALA A 97 -6.49 -3.51 -0.59
C ALA A 97 -7.80 -2.94 -0.03
N SER A 98 -8.15 -3.30 1.22
CA SER A 98 -9.30 -2.74 1.95
C SER A 98 -9.28 -1.20 2.04
N GLY A 99 -8.09 -0.60 1.97
CA GLY A 99 -7.94 0.86 1.90
C GLY A 99 -8.65 1.47 0.68
N LEU A 100 -8.58 0.84 -0.49
CA LEU A 100 -9.19 1.35 -1.73
C LEU A 100 -10.72 1.43 -1.60
N THR A 101 -11.33 0.46 -0.93
CA THR A 101 -12.78 0.37 -0.81
C THR A 101 -13.32 1.29 0.27
N PHE A 102 -12.61 1.43 1.39
CA PHE A 102 -12.96 2.35 2.47
C PHE A 102 -12.75 3.82 2.05
N TRP A 103 -11.52 4.18 1.70
CA TRP A 103 -11.16 5.56 1.41
C TRP A 103 -11.74 6.06 0.09
N GLY A 104 -11.98 5.18 -0.89
CA GLY A 104 -12.61 5.55 -2.15
C GLY A 104 -14.01 6.16 -2.01
N ILE A 105 -14.71 5.92 -0.88
CA ILE A 105 -15.98 6.57 -0.54
C ILE A 105 -15.81 7.66 0.52
N VAL A 106 -14.97 7.41 1.53
CA VAL A 106 -14.87 8.28 2.71
C VAL A 106 -14.07 9.56 2.44
N GLU A 107 -12.90 9.43 1.80
CA GLU A 107 -12.01 10.55 1.53
C GLU A 107 -12.67 11.69 0.75
N PRO A 108 -13.37 11.45 -0.37
CA PRO A 108 -13.94 12.55 -1.15
C PRO A 108 -15.02 13.32 -0.37
N VAL A 109 -15.71 12.69 0.58
CA VAL A 109 -16.65 13.41 1.47
C VAL A 109 -15.90 14.42 2.33
N TYR A 110 -14.73 14.06 2.89
CA TYR A 110 -13.88 15.01 3.60
C TYR A 110 -13.42 16.16 2.70
N HIS A 111 -13.01 15.87 1.47
CA HIS A 111 -12.50 16.90 0.56
C HIS A 111 -13.58 17.86 0.07
N VAL A 112 -14.82 17.37 -0.11
CA VAL A 112 -15.96 18.22 -0.45
C VAL A 112 -16.34 19.11 0.74
N SER A 113 -16.39 18.54 1.95
CA SER A 113 -16.88 19.26 3.14
C SER A 113 -15.82 20.12 3.83
N ALA A 114 -14.54 19.86 3.61
CA ALA A 114 -13.42 20.61 4.18
C ALA A 114 -12.25 20.68 3.18
N PRO A 115 -12.42 21.38 2.04
CA PRO A 115 -11.31 21.65 1.12
C PRO A 115 -10.23 22.53 1.81
N PRO A 116 -9.01 22.59 1.25
CA PRO A 116 -7.95 23.45 1.79
C PRO A 116 -8.41 24.91 1.83
N THR A 117 -8.34 25.53 3.02
CA THR A 117 -8.79 26.91 3.22
C THR A 117 -7.98 27.91 2.39
N SER A 118 -6.71 27.60 2.15
CA SER A 118 -5.82 28.45 1.35
C SER A 118 -6.16 28.54 -0.13
N LEU A 119 -7.02 27.64 -0.65
CA LEU A 119 -7.50 27.68 -2.03
C LEU A 119 -8.79 28.52 -2.19
N GLY A 120 -9.39 29.01 -1.11
CA GLY A 120 -10.62 29.81 -1.16
C GLY A 120 -11.81 29.05 -1.75
N ILE A 121 -11.83 27.72 -1.64
CA ILE A 121 -12.90 26.88 -2.15
C ILE A 121 -13.98 26.76 -1.08
N GLU A 122 -15.20 27.22 -1.40
CA GLU A 122 -16.34 27.09 -0.50
C GLU A 122 -16.68 25.60 -0.24
N PRO A 123 -16.81 25.16 1.02
CA PRO A 123 -17.24 23.80 1.35
C PRO A 123 -18.57 23.41 0.70
N ASN A 124 -18.67 22.18 0.20
CA ASN A 124 -19.86 21.63 -0.47
C ASN A 124 -20.31 22.44 -1.69
N SER A 125 -19.39 23.13 -2.36
CA SER A 125 -19.60 23.81 -3.65
C SER A 125 -19.27 22.91 -4.86
N PRO A 126 -19.71 23.26 -6.07
CA PRO A 126 -19.27 22.56 -7.29
C PRO A 126 -17.74 22.52 -7.44
N GLN A 127 -17.04 23.58 -7.05
CA GLN A 127 -15.58 23.66 -7.06
C GLN A 127 -14.98 22.67 -6.05
N ALA A 128 -15.60 22.48 -4.88
CA ALA A 128 -15.19 21.47 -3.90
C ALA A 128 -15.35 20.04 -4.45
N ALA A 129 -16.41 19.76 -5.24
CA ALA A 129 -16.59 18.46 -5.90
C ALA A 129 -15.47 18.16 -6.91
N ILE A 130 -15.09 19.14 -7.75
CA ILE A 130 -13.98 19.00 -8.70
C ILE A 130 -12.64 18.85 -7.95
N PHE A 131 -12.42 19.64 -6.90
CA PHE A 131 -11.23 19.51 -6.06
C PHE A 131 -11.15 18.12 -5.43
N ALA A 132 -12.24 17.62 -4.83
CA ALA A 132 -12.29 16.33 -4.19
C ALA A 132 -11.94 15.21 -5.16
N MET A 133 -12.62 15.15 -6.31
CA MET A 133 -12.43 14.09 -7.28
C MET A 133 -11.05 14.15 -7.97
N SER A 134 -10.55 15.33 -8.31
CA SER A 134 -9.19 15.49 -8.86
C SER A 134 -8.10 15.12 -7.83
N THR A 135 -8.34 15.36 -6.55
CA THR A 135 -7.48 14.92 -5.45
C THR A 135 -7.52 13.41 -5.27
N MET A 136 -8.68 12.76 -5.46
CA MET A 136 -8.74 11.29 -5.49
C MET A 136 -7.84 10.72 -6.58
N TYR A 137 -7.77 11.35 -7.76
CA TYR A 137 -6.83 10.92 -8.80
C TYR A 137 -5.37 11.07 -8.35
N LEU A 138 -5.00 12.15 -7.68
CA LEU A 138 -3.65 12.29 -7.13
C LEU A 138 -3.32 11.14 -6.17
N HIS A 139 -4.16 10.90 -5.17
CA HIS A 139 -3.86 9.98 -4.08
C HIS A 139 -3.97 8.49 -4.43
N TRP A 140 -4.62 8.13 -5.54
CA TRP A 140 -4.94 6.74 -5.89
C TRP A 140 -4.58 6.30 -7.32
N THR A 141 -3.94 7.15 -8.12
CA THR A 141 -3.56 6.79 -9.50
C THR A 141 -2.05 6.87 -9.73
N ILE A 142 -1.57 7.85 -10.48
CA ILE A 142 -0.21 7.93 -11.03
C ILE A 142 0.83 7.86 -9.91
N THR A 143 0.82 8.78 -8.95
CA THR A 143 1.88 8.87 -7.94
C THR A 143 2.03 7.63 -7.05
N PRO A 144 0.95 7.05 -6.48
CA PRO A 144 1.01 5.79 -5.75
C PRO A 144 1.67 4.65 -6.51
N TYR A 145 1.25 4.44 -7.76
CA TYR A 145 1.74 3.32 -8.53
C TYR A 145 3.18 3.56 -9.02
N ALA A 146 3.62 4.81 -9.14
CA ALA A 146 5.04 5.11 -9.35
C ALA A 146 5.90 4.77 -8.11
N ILE A 147 5.40 5.08 -6.91
CA ILE A 147 6.05 4.73 -5.63
C ILE A 147 6.28 3.21 -5.52
N TYR A 148 5.37 2.39 -6.05
CA TYR A 148 5.55 0.93 -6.14
C TYR A 148 6.43 0.50 -7.31
N CYS A 149 6.24 1.09 -8.49
CA CYS A 149 6.89 0.65 -9.72
C CYS A 149 8.41 0.82 -9.67
N VAL A 150 8.91 1.92 -9.10
CA VAL A 150 10.36 2.17 -8.99
C VAL A 150 11.08 1.05 -8.20
N PRO A 151 10.68 0.71 -6.96
CA PRO A 151 11.21 -0.44 -6.24
C PRO A 151 11.04 -1.78 -6.96
N ILE A 152 9.91 -2.02 -7.63
CA ILE A 152 9.67 -3.26 -8.41
C ILE A 152 10.73 -3.42 -9.51
N ILE A 153 11.00 -2.35 -10.28
CA ILE A 153 12.01 -2.37 -11.35
C ILE A 153 13.40 -2.66 -10.78
N VAL A 154 13.79 -1.92 -9.73
CA VAL A 154 15.13 -2.05 -9.15
C VAL A 154 15.31 -3.43 -8.51
N PHE A 155 14.30 -3.94 -7.80
CA PHE A 155 14.35 -5.28 -7.25
C PHE A 155 14.46 -6.34 -8.34
N ALA A 156 13.58 -6.31 -9.35
CA ALA A 156 13.60 -7.26 -10.46
C ALA A 156 14.97 -7.26 -11.17
N PHE A 157 15.52 -6.08 -11.46
CA PHE A 157 16.82 -5.95 -12.13
C PHE A 157 17.98 -6.43 -11.24
N THR A 158 18.01 -6.02 -9.97
CA THR A 158 19.10 -6.41 -9.05
C THR A 158 19.08 -7.90 -8.74
N TYR A 159 17.89 -8.48 -8.57
CA TYR A 159 17.74 -9.91 -8.33
C TYR A 159 18.09 -10.74 -9.58
N TYR A 160 17.48 -10.43 -10.73
CA TYR A 160 17.62 -11.27 -11.93
C TYR A 160 18.81 -10.92 -12.81
N ASN A 161 19.03 -9.64 -13.13
CA ASN A 161 20.10 -9.24 -14.05
C ASN A 161 21.44 -9.10 -13.32
N MET A 162 21.46 -8.53 -12.11
CA MET A 162 22.70 -8.42 -11.31
C MET A 162 23.01 -9.67 -10.47
N ARG A 163 22.12 -10.67 -10.47
CA ARG A 163 22.25 -11.93 -9.72
C ARG A 163 22.51 -11.73 -8.22
N LYS A 164 21.84 -10.74 -7.61
CA LYS A 164 21.92 -10.49 -6.17
C LYS A 164 20.96 -11.41 -5.40
N PRO A 165 21.21 -11.66 -4.10
CA PRO A 165 20.30 -12.46 -3.27
C PRO A 165 18.88 -11.87 -3.22
N TYR A 166 17.89 -12.73 -2.94
CA TYR A 166 16.50 -12.32 -2.71
C TYR A 166 16.41 -11.54 -1.38
N SER A 167 16.61 -10.23 -1.45
CA SER A 167 16.56 -9.33 -0.31
C SER A 167 16.25 -7.92 -0.79
N LEU A 168 15.49 -7.17 -0.01
CA LEU A 168 15.22 -5.78 -0.32
C LEU A 168 16.49 -4.93 -0.23
N ALA A 169 17.43 -5.28 0.65
CA ALA A 169 18.75 -4.65 0.71
C ALA A 169 19.48 -4.71 -0.65
N SER A 170 19.28 -5.78 -1.44
CA SER A 170 19.89 -5.93 -2.78
C SER A 170 19.53 -4.81 -3.74
N THR A 171 18.39 -4.13 -3.55
CA THR A 171 17.99 -2.97 -4.36
C THR A 171 18.98 -1.80 -4.25
N LEU A 172 19.67 -1.69 -3.11
CA LEU A 172 20.69 -0.66 -2.86
C LEU A 172 22.10 -1.09 -3.27
N ALA A 173 22.30 -2.31 -3.80
CA ALA A 173 23.61 -2.79 -4.23
C ALA A 173 24.32 -1.87 -5.26
N PRO A 174 23.63 -1.22 -6.22
CA PRO A 174 24.27 -0.23 -7.12
C PRO A 174 24.87 0.98 -6.39
N VAL A 175 24.39 1.27 -5.18
CA VAL A 175 24.79 2.43 -4.37
C VAL A 175 25.80 2.02 -3.29
N LEU A 176 25.48 0.98 -2.52
CA LEU A 176 26.20 0.59 -1.30
C LEU A 176 27.20 -0.56 -1.50
N GLY A 177 27.11 -1.29 -2.60
CA GLY A 177 28.05 -2.36 -2.94
C GLY A 177 28.18 -3.43 -1.85
N SER A 178 29.42 -3.74 -1.45
CA SER A 178 29.74 -4.77 -0.45
C SER A 178 29.33 -4.41 0.98
N LYS A 179 28.99 -3.15 1.28
CA LYS A 179 28.53 -2.73 2.63
C LYS A 179 27.22 -3.40 3.05
N LEU A 180 26.48 -3.94 2.09
CA LEU A 180 25.25 -4.70 2.34
C LEU A 180 25.51 -6.13 2.83
N ASN A 181 26.74 -6.62 2.72
CA ASN A 181 27.09 -7.96 3.18
C ASN A 181 27.08 -7.99 4.71
N GLY A 182 26.39 -8.99 5.30
CA GLY A 182 26.37 -9.19 6.73
C GLY A 182 25.46 -8.20 7.48
N LYS A 183 26.04 -7.32 8.31
CA LYS A 183 25.29 -6.49 9.27
C LYS A 183 24.54 -5.34 8.58
N GLY A 184 25.10 -4.71 7.54
CA GLY A 184 24.48 -3.58 6.86
C GLY A 184 23.13 -3.93 6.22
N GLY A 185 23.05 -5.08 5.54
CA GLY A 185 21.79 -5.60 4.99
C GLY A 185 20.78 -5.96 6.08
N GLN A 186 21.22 -6.50 7.22
CA GLN A 186 20.33 -6.81 8.34
C GLN A 186 19.72 -5.56 8.99
N ILE A 187 20.46 -4.46 9.07
CA ILE A 187 19.92 -3.18 9.58
C ILE A 187 18.81 -2.67 8.66
N LEU A 188 19.01 -2.72 7.34
CA LEU A 188 17.98 -2.33 6.37
C LEU A 188 16.74 -3.23 6.48
N ASP A 189 16.93 -4.55 6.58
CA ASP A 189 15.80 -5.47 6.78
C ASP A 189 15.05 -5.17 8.10
N ALA A 190 15.74 -4.75 9.17
CA ALA A 190 15.11 -4.34 10.43
C ALA A 190 14.23 -3.08 10.26
N VAL A 191 14.72 -2.10 9.50
CA VAL A 191 13.97 -0.88 9.15
C VAL A 191 12.74 -1.23 8.31
N CYS A 192 12.90 -2.11 7.32
CA CYS A 192 11.79 -2.57 6.49
C CYS A 192 10.73 -3.31 7.32
N LEU A 193 11.16 -4.11 8.30
CA LEU A 193 10.27 -4.81 9.20
C LEU A 193 9.46 -3.86 10.10
N TYR A 194 10.09 -2.81 10.63
CA TYR A 194 9.40 -1.75 11.36
C TYR A 194 8.34 -1.05 10.49
N THR A 195 8.74 -0.61 9.30
CA THR A 195 7.85 0.04 8.34
C THR A 195 6.65 -0.85 7.97
N LEU A 196 6.91 -2.13 7.68
CA LEU A 196 5.87 -3.10 7.32
C LEU A 196 4.88 -3.30 8.48
N ALA A 197 5.38 -3.39 9.72
CA ALA A 197 4.54 -3.55 10.89
C ALA A 197 3.59 -2.34 11.10
N LEU A 198 4.08 -1.11 10.93
CA LEU A 198 3.23 0.08 11.06
C LEU A 198 2.27 0.28 9.88
N GLY A 199 2.71 0.03 8.65
CA GLY A 199 1.84 0.06 7.46
C GLY A 199 0.72 -0.98 7.56
N MET A 200 1.05 -2.19 8.06
CA MET A 200 0.07 -3.22 8.36
C MET A 200 -0.88 -2.78 9.49
N ALA A 201 -0.38 -2.19 10.58
CA ALA A 201 -1.24 -1.68 11.66
C ALA A 201 -2.25 -0.65 11.14
N ALA A 202 -1.83 0.28 10.28
CA ALA A 202 -2.71 1.27 9.66
C ALA A 202 -3.81 0.61 8.79
N SER A 203 -3.43 -0.37 7.95
CA SER A 203 -4.39 -1.12 7.13
C SER A 203 -5.36 -1.94 7.96
N MET A 204 -4.90 -2.53 9.07
CA MET A 204 -5.75 -3.26 10.01
C MET A 204 -6.73 -2.33 10.71
N GLY A 205 -6.29 -1.13 11.10
CA GLY A 205 -7.17 -0.11 11.67
C GLY A 205 -8.28 0.28 10.70
N THR A 206 -7.95 0.46 9.42
CA THR A 206 -8.93 0.75 8.36
C THR A 206 -9.94 -0.39 8.21
N SER A 207 -9.47 -1.64 8.19
CA SER A 207 -10.35 -2.81 8.10
C SER A 207 -11.23 -2.95 9.35
N THR A 208 -10.69 -2.75 10.55
CA THR A 208 -11.45 -2.80 11.81
C THR A 208 -12.54 -1.73 11.85
N LEU A 209 -12.22 -0.48 11.47
CA LEU A 209 -13.20 0.59 11.38
C LEU A 209 -14.28 0.25 10.34
N SER A 210 -13.89 -0.19 9.13
CA SER A 210 -14.85 -0.61 8.11
C SER A 210 -15.78 -1.71 8.63
N LEU A 211 -15.26 -2.75 9.29
CA LEU A 211 -16.10 -3.80 9.86
C LEU A 211 -17.05 -3.25 10.93
N ALA A 212 -16.57 -2.35 11.79
CA ALA A 212 -17.39 -1.72 12.83
C ALA A 212 -18.55 -0.90 12.24
N GLY A 213 -18.31 -0.15 11.16
CA GLY A 213 -19.35 0.56 10.42
C GLY A 213 -20.44 -0.38 9.89
N GLY A 214 -20.07 -1.54 9.37
CA GLY A 214 -21.05 -2.50 8.85
C GLY A 214 -21.79 -3.25 9.95
N MET A 215 -21.13 -3.50 11.10
CA MET A 215 -21.83 -4.01 12.29
C MET A 215 -22.85 -2.99 12.83
N ASN A 216 -22.55 -1.70 12.73
CA ASN A 216 -23.50 -0.65 13.08
C ASN A 216 -24.70 -0.64 12.13
N SER A 217 -24.45 -0.66 10.82
CA SER A 217 -25.50 -0.66 9.79
C SER A 217 -26.41 -1.90 9.88
N LEU A 218 -25.85 -3.10 10.07
CA LEU A 218 -26.64 -4.34 10.10
C LEU A 218 -27.32 -4.64 11.43
N PHE A 219 -26.69 -4.30 12.54
CA PHE A 219 -27.10 -4.78 13.87
C PHE A 219 -27.32 -3.64 14.88
N GLY A 220 -27.12 -2.38 14.48
CA GLY A 220 -27.21 -1.22 15.39
C GLY A 220 -26.09 -1.15 16.42
N ILE A 221 -25.04 -1.97 16.30
CA ILE A 221 -23.92 -2.02 17.27
C ILE A 221 -23.07 -0.77 17.10
N LYS A 222 -23.02 0.10 18.11
CA LYS A 222 -22.26 1.36 18.05
C LYS A 222 -20.76 1.11 17.89
N SER A 223 -20.16 1.89 17.00
CA SER A 223 -18.71 1.86 16.78
C SER A 223 -17.97 2.48 17.96
N THR A 224 -17.28 1.64 18.74
CA THR A 224 -16.60 2.03 19.98
C THR A 224 -15.26 1.31 20.10
N PRO A 225 -14.31 1.83 20.91
CA PRO A 225 -13.04 1.16 21.18
C PRO A 225 -13.16 -0.31 21.60
N LEU A 226 -14.22 -0.66 22.34
CA LEU A 226 -14.49 -2.04 22.75
C LEU A 226 -14.87 -2.92 21.54
N VAL A 227 -15.78 -2.45 20.68
CA VAL A 227 -16.18 -3.16 19.46
C VAL A 227 -15.00 -3.33 18.51
N TRP A 228 -14.16 -2.30 18.36
CA TRP A 228 -12.93 -2.37 17.57
C TRP A 228 -11.96 -3.41 18.12
N GLY A 229 -11.84 -3.51 19.45
CA GLY A 229 -11.04 -4.53 20.12
C GLY A 229 -11.54 -5.93 19.83
N ILE A 230 -12.86 -6.17 19.97
CA ILE A 230 -13.48 -7.47 19.69
C ILE A 230 -13.26 -7.87 18.22
N ILE A 231 -13.54 -6.97 17.27
CA ILE A 231 -13.32 -7.22 15.83
C ILE A 231 -11.85 -7.58 15.58
N THR A 232 -10.93 -6.81 16.15
CA THR A 232 -9.49 -7.01 15.98
C THR A 232 -9.06 -8.35 16.57
N ILE A 233 -9.53 -8.72 17.76
CA ILE A 233 -9.21 -10.01 18.41
C ILE A 233 -9.73 -11.19 17.57
N VAL A 234 -10.99 -11.12 17.11
CA VAL A 234 -11.60 -12.18 16.30
C VAL A 234 -10.84 -12.35 14.98
N ALA A 235 -10.58 -11.24 14.26
CA ALA A 235 -9.80 -11.27 13.02
C ALA A 235 -8.39 -11.83 13.27
N THR A 236 -7.76 -11.44 14.39
CA THR A 236 -6.42 -11.91 14.79
C THR A 236 -6.36 -13.40 15.04
N ALA A 237 -7.30 -13.93 15.83
CA ALA A 237 -7.40 -15.35 16.08
C ALA A 237 -7.56 -16.14 14.77
N ILE A 238 -8.40 -15.64 13.86
CA ILE A 238 -8.70 -16.31 12.60
C ILE A 238 -7.50 -16.28 11.64
N PHE A 239 -6.83 -15.14 11.45
CA PHE A 239 -5.68 -15.10 10.55
C PHE A 239 -4.47 -15.86 11.13
N ILE A 240 -4.28 -15.89 12.45
CA ILE A 240 -3.24 -16.71 13.08
C ILE A 240 -3.54 -18.21 12.91
N ALA A 241 -4.81 -18.61 13.03
CA ALA A 241 -5.23 -19.99 12.77
C ALA A 241 -5.09 -20.37 11.28
N SER A 242 -5.33 -19.44 10.36
CA SER A 242 -5.03 -19.61 8.93
C SER A 242 -3.53 -19.83 8.71
N ALA A 243 -2.70 -19.01 9.35
CA ALA A 243 -1.25 -19.06 9.26
C ALA A 243 -0.64 -20.37 9.83
N SER A 244 -1.30 -21.00 10.80
CA SER A 244 -0.87 -22.26 11.44
C SER A 244 -1.29 -23.52 10.68
N SER A 245 -2.45 -23.48 10.01
CA SER A 245 -3.03 -24.63 9.32
C SER A 245 -2.43 -24.89 7.93
N GLY A 246 -1.51 -24.03 7.47
CA GLY A 246 -0.88 -24.17 6.15
C GLY A 246 -1.89 -24.09 5.00
N LEU A 247 -3.02 -23.39 5.23
CA LEU A 247 -4.22 -23.35 4.38
C LEU A 247 -4.02 -22.57 3.07
N THR A 248 -2.86 -22.71 2.44
CA THR A 248 -2.45 -22.06 1.18
C THR A 248 -3.49 -22.25 0.07
N LYS A 249 -4.18 -23.39 0.03
CA LYS A 249 -5.28 -23.63 -0.92
C LYS A 249 -6.54 -22.82 -0.58
N GLY A 250 -6.90 -22.71 0.70
CA GLY A 250 -8.06 -21.94 1.15
C GLY A 250 -7.88 -20.45 0.93
N ILE A 251 -6.72 -19.90 1.32
CA ILE A 251 -6.38 -18.49 1.12
C ILE A 251 -6.40 -18.12 -0.37
N ARG A 252 -5.88 -18.99 -1.25
CA ARG A 252 -5.91 -18.77 -2.71
C ARG A 252 -7.34 -18.70 -3.26
N ILE A 253 -8.23 -19.59 -2.80
CA ILE A 253 -9.65 -19.58 -3.21
C ILE A 253 -10.34 -18.32 -2.71
N LEU A 254 -10.17 -17.98 -1.43
CA LEU A 254 -10.76 -16.80 -0.82
C LEU A 254 -10.28 -15.50 -1.49
N SER A 255 -9.00 -15.40 -1.80
CA SER A 255 -8.41 -14.27 -2.53
C SER A 255 -9.01 -14.13 -3.95
N SER A 256 -9.22 -15.25 -4.66
CA SER A 256 -9.87 -15.23 -5.99
C SER A 256 -11.34 -14.79 -5.93
N ILE A 257 -12.08 -15.25 -4.92
CA ILE A 257 -13.46 -14.82 -4.68
C ILE A 257 -13.51 -13.32 -4.36
N ASN A 258 -12.60 -12.85 -3.51
CA ASN A 258 -12.52 -11.47 -3.05
C ASN A 258 -12.41 -10.48 -4.23
N VAL A 259 -11.55 -10.81 -5.20
CA VAL A 259 -11.31 -9.99 -6.39
C VAL A 259 -12.54 -9.91 -7.29
N LYS A 260 -13.19 -11.06 -7.52
CA LYS A 260 -14.44 -11.09 -8.30
C LYS A 260 -15.55 -10.29 -7.61
N ALA A 261 -15.60 -10.34 -6.29
CA ALA A 261 -16.56 -9.56 -5.52
C ALA A 261 -16.32 -8.05 -5.63
N PHE A 262 -15.06 -7.58 -5.62
CA PHE A 262 -14.76 -6.17 -5.85
C PHE A 262 -15.20 -5.70 -7.24
N TYR A 263 -14.98 -6.50 -8.29
CA TYR A 263 -15.52 -6.18 -9.62
C TYR A 263 -17.05 -6.13 -9.61
N ALA A 264 -17.71 -7.10 -8.97
CA ALA A 264 -19.16 -7.14 -8.88
C ALA A 264 -19.74 -5.91 -8.17
N ILE A 265 -19.13 -5.48 -7.05
CA ILE A 265 -19.56 -4.27 -6.32
C ILE A 265 -19.30 -3.02 -7.14
N ALA A 266 -18.16 -2.91 -7.83
CA ALA A 266 -17.87 -1.75 -8.68
C ALA A 266 -18.87 -1.63 -9.85
N ILE A 267 -19.16 -2.74 -10.53
CA ILE A 267 -20.16 -2.78 -11.61
C ILE A 267 -21.55 -2.47 -11.07
N PHE A 268 -21.93 -3.06 -9.94
CA PHE A 268 -23.20 -2.78 -9.30
C PHE A 268 -23.33 -1.29 -8.98
N LEU A 269 -22.33 -0.69 -8.32
CA LEU A 269 -22.35 0.71 -7.94
C LEU A 269 -22.41 1.63 -9.16
N PHE A 270 -21.73 1.26 -10.25
CA PHE A 270 -21.79 2.01 -11.51
C PHE A 270 -23.18 2.00 -12.15
N ILE A 271 -23.90 0.87 -12.11
CA ILE A 271 -25.23 0.71 -12.71
C ILE A 271 -26.33 1.28 -11.81
N ALA A 272 -26.26 1.01 -10.51
CA ALA A 272 -27.28 1.40 -9.54
C ALA A 272 -27.09 2.82 -9.00
N GLY A 273 -25.87 3.36 -9.09
CA GLY A 273 -25.54 4.73 -8.71
C GLY A 273 -25.82 5.75 -9.83
N PRO A 274 -25.43 7.02 -9.63
CA PRO A 274 -25.72 8.10 -10.57
C PRO A 274 -24.74 8.10 -11.76
N THR A 275 -24.86 7.11 -12.65
CA THR A 275 -23.90 6.81 -13.74
C THR A 275 -23.51 8.03 -14.56
N SER A 276 -24.48 8.81 -15.03
CA SER A 276 -24.23 10.00 -15.86
C SER A 276 -23.43 11.06 -15.08
N TYR A 277 -23.81 11.30 -13.83
CA TYR A 277 -23.10 12.28 -12.99
C TYR A 277 -21.65 11.85 -12.75
N VAL A 278 -21.41 10.58 -12.36
CA VAL A 278 -20.04 10.13 -12.06
C VAL A 278 -19.13 10.18 -13.29
N LEU A 279 -19.66 9.90 -14.49
CA LEU A 279 -18.89 10.00 -15.73
C LEU A 279 -18.59 11.46 -16.10
N ASN A 280 -19.55 12.37 -15.96
CA ASN A 280 -19.33 13.80 -16.21
C ASN A 280 -18.34 14.38 -15.21
N LEU A 281 -18.57 14.19 -13.90
CA LEU A 281 -17.68 14.66 -12.85
C LEU A 281 -16.27 14.09 -13.00
N GLY A 282 -16.15 12.78 -13.28
CA GLY A 282 -14.87 12.13 -13.51
C GLY A 282 -14.11 12.74 -14.69
N THR A 283 -14.81 13.02 -15.80
CA THR A 283 -14.22 13.63 -16.99
C THR A 283 -13.69 15.04 -16.71
N GLU A 284 -14.50 15.90 -16.09
CA GLU A 284 -14.10 17.26 -15.72
C GLU A 284 -12.92 17.25 -14.74
N SER A 285 -13.00 16.40 -13.71
CA SER A 285 -11.99 16.28 -12.67
C SER A 285 -10.69 15.68 -13.19
N PHE A 286 -10.75 14.82 -14.22
CA PHE A 286 -9.57 14.28 -14.87
C PHE A 286 -8.85 15.38 -15.65
N GLY A 287 -9.58 16.24 -16.36
CA GLY A 287 -9.04 17.44 -17.00
C GLY A 287 -8.38 18.38 -15.97
N ASN A 288 -9.06 18.63 -14.84
CA ASN A 288 -8.49 19.43 -13.74
C ASN A 288 -7.22 18.80 -13.18
N TYR A 289 -7.22 17.49 -12.92
CA TYR A 289 -6.06 16.76 -12.41
C TYR A 289 -4.85 16.85 -13.34
N LEU A 290 -5.05 16.66 -14.65
CA LEU A 290 -3.97 16.77 -15.63
C LEU A 290 -3.39 18.19 -15.70
N THR A 291 -4.26 19.20 -15.63
CA THR A 291 -3.87 20.61 -15.70
C THR A 291 -3.07 21.05 -14.46
N HIS A 292 -3.50 20.62 -13.28
CA HIS A 292 -2.93 21.02 -11.99
C HIS A 292 -2.05 19.95 -11.36
N PHE A 293 -1.57 18.97 -12.11
CA PHE A 293 -0.85 17.80 -11.58
C PHE A 293 0.35 18.20 -10.72
N PHE A 294 1.21 19.09 -11.23
CA PHE A 294 2.43 19.50 -10.53
C PHE A 294 2.13 20.37 -9.31
N GLU A 295 1.16 21.28 -9.42
CA GLU A 295 0.71 22.14 -8.33
C GLU A 295 0.16 21.29 -7.17
N LYS A 296 -0.76 20.36 -7.47
CA LYS A 296 -1.31 19.41 -6.49
C LYS A 296 -0.23 18.49 -5.91
N SER A 297 0.72 18.01 -6.72
CA SER A 297 1.80 17.14 -6.26
C SER A 297 2.79 17.82 -5.31
N LEU A 298 2.91 19.15 -5.39
CA LEU A 298 3.85 19.96 -4.60
C LEU A 298 3.14 20.89 -3.61
N PHE A 299 1.82 20.74 -3.43
CA PHE A 299 1.06 21.52 -2.48
C PHE A 299 1.39 21.07 -1.05
N THR A 300 2.14 21.92 -0.33
CA THR A 300 2.61 21.64 1.03
C THR A 300 1.94 22.51 2.10
N GLY A 301 1.17 23.52 1.70
CA GLY A 301 0.54 24.48 2.62
C GLY A 301 1.52 25.41 3.36
N GLY A 302 2.82 25.33 3.09
CA GLY A 302 3.84 26.04 3.86
C GLY A 302 3.77 27.57 3.78
N ALA A 303 3.32 28.12 2.64
CA ALA A 303 3.18 29.57 2.47
C ALA A 303 1.93 30.14 3.18
N SER A 304 0.84 29.37 3.24
CA SER A 304 -0.44 29.79 3.80
C SER A 304 -0.65 29.33 5.26
N GLY A 305 0.19 28.41 5.75
CA GLY A 305 -0.03 27.74 7.04
C GLY A 305 -1.16 26.70 6.99
N ASP A 306 -1.63 26.33 5.80
CA ASP A 306 -2.71 25.36 5.62
C ASP A 306 -2.23 23.94 5.95
N THR A 307 -2.91 23.26 6.88
CA THR A 307 -2.53 21.92 7.36
C THR A 307 -3.18 20.78 6.56
N TRP A 308 -4.00 21.09 5.56
CA TRP A 308 -4.69 20.08 4.77
C TRP A 308 -3.71 19.08 4.11
N PRO A 309 -2.58 19.48 3.49
CA PRO A 309 -1.64 18.55 2.87
C PRO A 309 -1.00 17.58 3.86
N GLN A 310 -0.80 18.00 5.10
CA GLN A 310 -0.25 17.19 6.19
C GLN A 310 -1.25 16.10 6.61
N GLY A 311 -2.53 16.44 6.66
CA GLY A 311 -3.61 15.53 6.98
C GLY A 311 -3.96 14.53 5.86
N TRP A 312 -3.60 14.83 4.61
CA TRP A 312 -4.02 14.04 3.44
C TRP A 312 -2.86 13.59 2.57
N THR A 313 -2.28 14.48 1.78
CA THR A 313 -1.25 14.13 0.79
C THR A 313 -0.02 13.49 1.43
N THR A 314 0.45 14.04 2.55
CA THR A 314 1.57 13.48 3.32
C THR A 314 1.24 12.10 3.88
N PHE A 315 0.04 11.93 4.43
CA PHE A 315 -0.47 10.64 4.89
C PHE A 315 -0.46 9.60 3.77
N TYR A 316 -0.99 9.93 2.59
CA TYR A 316 -1.01 9.00 1.46
C TYR A 316 0.40 8.62 1.02
N TRP A 317 1.30 9.59 0.84
CA TRP A 317 2.69 9.27 0.48
C TRP A 317 3.35 8.39 1.53
N ALA A 318 3.23 8.72 2.81
CA ALA A 318 3.78 7.90 3.88
C ALA A 318 3.23 6.47 3.85
N ASN A 319 1.92 6.32 3.67
CA ASN A 319 1.28 5.02 3.53
C ASN A 319 1.81 4.25 2.30
N TRP A 320 1.80 4.84 1.11
CA TRP A 320 2.28 4.20 -0.12
C TRP A 320 3.76 3.81 -0.03
N PHE A 321 4.61 4.66 0.53
CA PHE A 321 6.01 4.31 0.77
C PHE A 321 6.15 3.11 1.71
N SER A 322 5.35 3.03 2.77
CA SER A 322 5.43 1.93 3.75
C SER A 322 5.18 0.55 3.14
N TRP A 323 4.36 0.47 2.10
CA TRP A 323 4.03 -0.78 1.40
C TRP A 323 4.96 -1.08 0.21
N ALA A 324 5.70 -0.10 -0.29
CA ALA A 324 6.46 -0.23 -1.53
C ALA A 324 7.53 -1.33 -1.47
N ALA A 325 8.19 -1.44 -0.31
CA ALA A 325 9.22 -2.42 0.01
C ALA A 325 8.78 -3.88 -0.23
N ILE A 326 7.67 -4.28 0.41
CA ILE A 326 7.19 -5.67 0.35
C ILE A 326 6.57 -5.97 -1.02
N THR A 327 5.85 -4.99 -1.59
CA THR A 327 5.26 -5.08 -2.92
C THR A 327 6.35 -5.31 -3.98
N ALA A 328 7.51 -4.66 -3.85
CA ALA A 328 8.64 -4.83 -4.75
C ALA A 328 9.15 -6.28 -4.81
N LEU A 329 9.30 -6.93 -3.65
CA LEU A 329 9.79 -8.31 -3.56
C LEU A 329 8.86 -9.27 -4.32
N PHE A 330 7.55 -9.13 -4.10
CA PHE A 330 6.56 -10.01 -4.70
C PHE A 330 6.37 -9.75 -6.20
N LEU A 331 6.07 -8.50 -6.57
CA LEU A 331 5.75 -8.15 -7.96
C LEU A 331 6.99 -8.13 -8.87
N GLY A 332 8.16 -7.78 -8.32
CA GLY A 332 9.41 -7.81 -9.08
C GLY A 332 9.90 -9.24 -9.37
N ARG A 333 9.56 -10.23 -8.52
CA ARG A 333 9.84 -11.65 -8.80
C ARG A 333 9.08 -12.13 -10.05
N ILE A 334 7.80 -11.79 -10.16
CA ILE A 334 6.97 -12.25 -11.29
C ILE A 334 7.16 -11.43 -12.58
N ALA A 335 8.03 -10.40 -12.55
CA ALA A 335 8.41 -9.61 -13.71
C ALA A 335 9.44 -10.29 -14.64
N TYR A 336 9.98 -11.45 -14.24
CA TYR A 336 10.97 -12.21 -15.03
C TYR A 336 10.49 -12.49 -16.45
N GLY A 337 11.39 -12.34 -17.43
CA GLY A 337 11.12 -12.57 -18.85
C GLY A 337 10.46 -11.39 -19.57
N TYR A 338 10.02 -10.36 -18.86
CA TYR A 338 9.49 -9.12 -19.44
C TYR A 338 10.53 -8.01 -19.54
N THR A 339 10.33 -7.07 -20.45
CA THR A 339 11.13 -5.84 -20.50
C THR A 339 10.73 -4.87 -19.42
N VAL A 340 11.63 -3.99 -18.99
CA VAL A 340 11.33 -2.94 -18.01
C VAL A 340 10.15 -2.06 -18.45
N LYS A 341 10.01 -1.75 -19.74
CA LYS A 341 8.82 -1.08 -20.30
C LYS A 341 7.51 -1.81 -19.98
N LYS A 342 7.48 -3.13 -20.10
CA LYS A 342 6.30 -3.94 -19.76
C LYS A 342 6.09 -3.98 -18.24
N VAL A 343 7.15 -3.98 -17.44
CA VAL A 343 7.06 -3.84 -15.98
C VAL A 343 6.40 -2.52 -15.59
N ILE A 344 6.78 -1.41 -16.23
CA ILE A 344 6.15 -0.11 -16.05
C ILE A 344 4.68 -0.15 -16.48
N LEU A 345 4.36 -0.71 -17.65
CA LEU A 345 2.98 -0.81 -18.11
C LEU A 345 2.07 -1.53 -17.08
N VAL A 346 2.52 -2.66 -16.55
CA VAL A 346 1.71 -3.52 -15.67
C VAL A 346 1.65 -3.02 -14.23
N ASN A 347 2.69 -2.37 -13.72
CA ASN A 347 2.76 -1.96 -12.31
C ASN A 347 2.51 -0.45 -12.09
N PHE A 348 2.53 0.37 -13.15
CA PHE A 348 2.30 1.81 -13.07
C PHE A 348 1.07 2.24 -13.87
N VAL A 349 1.06 1.99 -15.18
CA VAL A 349 0.03 2.55 -16.08
C VAL A 349 -1.33 1.88 -15.91
N LEU A 350 -1.41 0.56 -16.06
CA LEU A 350 -2.70 -0.15 -16.02
C LEU A 350 -3.37 -0.09 -14.63
N PRO A 351 -2.64 -0.21 -13.50
CA PRO A 351 -3.25 -0.03 -12.19
C PRO A 351 -3.73 1.40 -11.95
N ALA A 352 -3.01 2.43 -12.44
CA ALA A 352 -3.45 3.81 -12.32
C ALA A 352 -4.76 4.07 -13.08
N ILE A 353 -4.94 3.47 -14.27
CA ILE A 353 -6.20 3.53 -15.02
C ILE A 353 -7.32 2.86 -14.24
N PHE A 354 -7.07 1.67 -13.69
CA PHE A 354 -8.06 0.98 -12.88
C PHE A 354 -8.45 1.80 -11.63
N GLY A 355 -7.46 2.34 -10.91
CA GLY A 355 -7.69 3.23 -9.77
C GLY A 355 -8.50 4.46 -10.15
N GLY A 356 -8.24 5.06 -11.32
CA GLY A 356 -9.01 6.18 -11.84
C GLY A 356 -10.48 5.82 -12.07
N ILE A 357 -10.74 4.67 -12.70
CA ILE A 357 -12.12 4.16 -12.89
C ILE A 357 -12.79 3.91 -11.53
N TRP A 358 -12.09 3.24 -10.61
CA TRP A 358 -12.60 2.97 -9.27
C TRP A 358 -12.99 4.25 -8.53
N MET A 359 -12.08 5.23 -8.47
CA MET A 359 -12.35 6.50 -7.77
C MET A 359 -13.46 7.28 -8.44
N THR A 360 -13.57 7.22 -9.76
CA THR A 360 -14.67 7.86 -10.49
C THR A 360 -16.02 7.28 -10.07
N ILE A 361 -16.12 5.95 -9.97
CA ILE A 361 -17.37 5.28 -9.60
C ILE A 361 -17.70 5.50 -8.11
N PHE A 362 -16.79 5.12 -7.22
CA PHE A 362 -17.03 5.14 -5.78
C PHE A 362 -17.02 6.56 -5.23
N GLY A 363 -15.97 7.32 -5.56
CA GLY A 363 -15.82 8.69 -5.11
C GLY A 363 -16.87 9.60 -5.72
N GLY A 364 -17.10 9.51 -7.03
CA GLY A 364 -18.17 10.26 -7.70
C GLY A 364 -19.56 9.99 -7.11
N THR A 365 -19.86 8.74 -6.73
CA THR A 365 -21.15 8.42 -6.08
C THR A 365 -21.27 9.07 -4.71
N SER A 366 -20.22 8.99 -3.89
CA SER A 366 -20.22 9.64 -2.57
C SER A 366 -20.30 11.18 -2.65
N ILE A 367 -19.59 11.79 -3.62
CA ILE A 367 -19.66 13.23 -3.89
C ILE A 367 -21.09 13.60 -4.32
N HIS A 368 -21.69 12.85 -5.23
CA HIS A 368 -23.07 13.08 -5.66
C HIS A 368 -24.04 13.08 -4.47
N MET A 369 -23.93 12.09 -3.58
CA MET A 369 -24.80 11.98 -2.41
C MET A 369 -24.56 13.11 -1.40
N GLN A 370 -23.31 13.52 -1.20
CA GLN A 370 -22.99 14.66 -0.34
C GLN A 370 -23.53 15.97 -0.93
N MET A 371 -23.35 16.19 -2.24
CA MET A 371 -23.81 17.40 -2.92
C MET A 371 -25.34 17.48 -3.03
N ASN A 372 -26.02 16.32 -3.09
CA ASN A 372 -27.48 16.21 -3.19
C ASN A 372 -28.11 15.73 -1.87
N GLY A 373 -27.91 16.51 -0.80
CA GLY A 373 -28.58 16.27 0.50
C GLY A 373 -27.73 16.57 1.72
N GLY A 374 -26.39 16.68 1.57
CA GLY A 374 -25.47 17.03 2.66
C GLY A 374 -25.51 16.05 3.83
N THR A 375 -25.86 14.79 3.58
CA THR A 375 -26.13 13.79 4.62
C THR A 375 -24.89 13.03 5.05
N LEU A 376 -23.92 12.82 4.15
CA LEU A 376 -22.77 11.97 4.43
C LEU A 376 -21.81 12.60 5.44
N SER A 377 -21.54 13.90 5.35
CA SER A 377 -20.72 14.61 6.35
C SER A 377 -21.39 14.65 7.72
N LYS A 378 -22.72 14.79 7.77
CA LYS A 378 -23.47 14.73 9.04
C LYS A 378 -23.41 13.35 9.69
N ILE A 379 -23.54 12.28 8.87
CA ILE A 379 -23.40 10.90 9.33
C ILE A 379 -21.99 10.64 9.83
N MET A 380 -20.98 11.17 9.14
CA MET A 380 -19.59 11.10 9.57
C MET A 380 -19.39 11.71 10.97
N ASP A 381 -19.98 12.88 11.21
CA ASP A 381 -19.89 13.58 12.50
C ASP A 381 -20.64 12.84 13.62
N SER A 382 -21.83 12.28 13.33
CA SER A 382 -22.68 11.65 14.35
C SER A 382 -22.35 10.19 14.64
N ASN A 383 -21.95 9.42 13.62
CA ASN A 383 -21.79 7.97 13.69
C ASN A 383 -20.35 7.50 13.44
N GLY A 384 -19.45 8.42 13.11
CA GLY A 384 -18.06 8.12 12.79
C GLY A 384 -17.82 7.93 11.30
N THR A 385 -16.57 8.09 10.91
CA THR A 385 -16.06 7.97 9.55
C THR A 385 -16.44 6.67 8.86
N GLU A 386 -16.43 5.58 9.61
CA GLU A 386 -16.76 4.24 9.15
C GLU A 386 -18.22 4.03 8.75
N ALA A 387 -19.15 4.88 9.21
CA ALA A 387 -20.57 4.77 8.87
C ALA A 387 -20.86 5.27 7.44
N VAL A 388 -20.05 6.19 6.93
CA VAL A 388 -20.26 6.85 5.62
C VAL A 388 -20.33 5.85 4.48
N LEU A 389 -19.43 4.87 4.48
CA LEU A 389 -19.38 3.79 3.51
C LEU A 389 -20.72 3.05 3.39
N TYR A 390 -21.31 2.73 4.54
CA TYR A 390 -22.55 1.96 4.62
C TYR A 390 -23.77 2.83 4.34
N ALA A 391 -23.74 4.11 4.72
CA ALA A 391 -24.76 5.08 4.31
C ALA A 391 -24.87 5.20 2.78
N VAL A 392 -23.74 5.14 2.06
CA VAL A 392 -23.76 5.08 0.59
C VAL A 392 -24.47 3.83 0.09
N PHE A 393 -24.15 2.64 0.63
CA PHE A 393 -24.81 1.41 0.22
C PHE A 393 -26.28 1.33 0.64
N GLU A 394 -26.66 1.92 1.78
CA GLU A 394 -28.06 2.00 2.25
C GLU A 394 -28.95 2.82 1.32
N ALA A 395 -28.40 3.84 0.67
CA ALA A 395 -29.12 4.66 -0.29
C ALA A 395 -29.32 4.00 -1.66
N LEU A 396 -28.72 2.82 -1.90
CA LEU A 396 -28.80 2.11 -3.17
C LEU A 396 -29.81 0.95 -3.12
N PRO A 397 -30.37 0.56 -4.28
CA PRO A 397 -31.19 -0.65 -4.39
C PRO A 397 -30.47 -1.88 -3.83
N PHE A 398 -31.22 -2.83 -3.28
CA PHE A 398 -30.69 -4.08 -2.72
C PHE A 398 -29.70 -3.93 -1.55
N ALA A 399 -29.72 -2.80 -0.83
CA ALA A 399 -28.87 -2.56 0.34
C ALA A 399 -28.80 -3.75 1.33
N LYS A 400 -29.95 -4.39 1.59
CA LYS A 400 -30.06 -5.58 2.47
C LYS A 400 -29.22 -6.78 2.03
N ILE A 401 -28.83 -6.85 0.75
CA ILE A 401 -27.97 -7.90 0.18
C ILE A 401 -26.52 -7.41 0.11
N ILE A 402 -26.32 -6.17 -0.35
CA ILE A 402 -24.98 -5.62 -0.62
C ILE A 402 -24.21 -5.36 0.65
N ILE A 403 -24.85 -4.87 1.71
CA ILE A 403 -24.16 -4.53 2.96
C ILE A 403 -23.58 -5.79 3.63
N PRO A 404 -24.36 -6.87 3.88
CA PRO A 404 -23.79 -8.12 4.40
C PRO A 404 -22.72 -8.70 3.49
N PHE A 405 -22.94 -8.66 2.17
CA PHE A 405 -21.97 -9.15 1.20
C PHE A 405 -20.65 -8.37 1.28
N TYR A 406 -20.71 -7.04 1.23
CA TYR A 406 -19.53 -6.17 1.34
C TYR A 406 -18.81 -6.36 2.67
N LEU A 407 -19.54 -6.45 3.78
CA LEU A 407 -18.96 -6.70 5.10
C LEU A 407 -18.17 -8.02 5.13
N PHE A 408 -18.71 -9.08 4.54
CA PHE A 408 -18.04 -10.36 4.41
C PHE A 408 -16.75 -10.26 3.55
N ILE A 409 -16.78 -9.53 2.44
CA ILE A 409 -15.62 -9.31 1.56
C ILE A 409 -14.52 -8.51 2.25
N VAL A 410 -14.86 -7.46 3.00
CA VAL A 410 -13.88 -6.72 3.82
C VAL A 410 -13.28 -7.62 4.90
N PHE A 411 -14.08 -8.45 5.55
CA PHE A 411 -13.59 -9.41 6.54
C PHE A 411 -12.61 -10.41 5.93
N LEU A 412 -12.92 -10.98 4.76
CA LEU A 412 -12.01 -11.86 4.03
C LEU A 412 -10.72 -11.15 3.62
N SER A 413 -10.83 -9.91 3.13
CA SER A 413 -9.68 -9.06 2.77
C SER A 413 -8.77 -8.81 3.97
N PHE A 414 -9.35 -8.55 5.13
CA PHE A 414 -8.62 -8.36 6.37
C PHE A 414 -7.86 -9.65 6.73
N VAL A 415 -8.56 -10.77 6.89
CA VAL A 415 -7.93 -12.04 7.32
C VAL A 415 -6.83 -12.47 6.34
N SER A 416 -7.10 -12.45 5.04
CA SER A 416 -6.12 -12.87 4.02
C SER A 416 -4.92 -11.93 3.93
N GLY A 417 -5.15 -10.61 3.99
CA GLY A 417 -4.08 -9.62 4.00
C GLY A 417 -3.21 -9.70 5.25
N ALA A 418 -3.82 -9.91 6.42
CA ALA A 418 -3.07 -10.02 7.68
C ALA A 418 -2.23 -11.31 7.75
N ASP A 419 -2.75 -12.43 7.25
CA ASP A 419 -1.99 -13.69 7.14
C ASP A 419 -0.76 -13.51 6.22
N ALA A 420 -0.96 -12.96 5.01
CA ALA A 420 0.15 -12.73 4.08
C ALA A 420 1.24 -11.81 4.66
N ASN A 421 0.86 -10.75 5.37
CA ASN A 421 1.81 -9.80 5.95
C ASN A 421 2.51 -10.33 7.21
N THR A 422 1.81 -11.08 8.07
CA THR A 422 2.46 -11.76 9.20
C THR A 422 3.44 -12.84 8.74
N ALA A 423 3.12 -13.55 7.66
CA ALA A 423 4.06 -14.47 7.02
C ALA A 423 5.28 -13.73 6.45
N ALA A 424 5.10 -12.56 5.81
CA ALA A 424 6.21 -11.74 5.33
C ALA A 424 7.12 -11.23 6.47
N MET A 425 6.53 -10.69 7.54
CA MET A 425 7.28 -10.25 8.73
C MET A 425 8.04 -11.41 9.39
N GLY A 426 7.38 -12.57 9.53
CA GLY A 426 8.02 -13.78 10.00
C GLY A 426 9.16 -14.20 9.08
N GLY A 427 8.97 -14.11 7.77
CA GLY A 427 9.95 -14.45 6.75
C GLY A 427 11.23 -13.62 6.87
N ILE A 428 11.08 -12.30 6.90
CA ILE A 428 12.19 -11.34 6.98
C ILE A 428 12.98 -11.51 8.29
N SER A 429 12.31 -11.86 9.39
CA SER A 429 12.90 -11.96 10.72
C SER A 429 13.37 -13.36 11.14
N SER A 430 13.12 -14.39 10.32
CA SER A 430 13.53 -15.77 10.58
C SER A 430 14.91 -16.09 10.06
N ALA A 431 15.65 -16.94 10.77
CA ALA A 431 16.90 -17.54 10.29
C ALA A 431 16.62 -18.94 9.71
N GLY A 432 17.31 -19.30 8.62
CA GLY A 432 17.24 -20.63 8.03
C GLY A 432 16.03 -20.91 7.14
N ILE A 433 15.38 -19.87 6.59
CA ILE A 433 14.39 -20.07 5.52
C ILE A 433 15.10 -20.61 4.29
N SER A 434 14.64 -21.76 3.81
CA SER A 434 15.16 -22.44 2.62
C SER A 434 14.00 -22.91 1.74
N PRO A 435 14.26 -23.35 0.50
CA PRO A 435 13.25 -24.01 -0.32
C PRO A 435 12.60 -25.22 0.39
N GLU A 436 13.33 -25.92 1.27
CA GLU A 436 12.81 -27.05 2.06
C GLU A 436 12.08 -26.64 3.35
N SER A 437 12.26 -25.41 3.83
CA SER A 437 11.56 -24.83 4.99
C SER A 437 11.16 -23.38 4.68
N PRO A 438 10.18 -23.17 3.77
CA PRO A 438 9.87 -21.85 3.24
C PRO A 438 9.09 -20.97 4.24
N GLU A 439 8.46 -21.59 5.24
CA GLU A 439 7.56 -20.91 6.17
C GLU A 439 8.26 -20.55 7.48
N PRO A 440 8.12 -19.31 7.98
CA PRO A 440 8.63 -18.94 9.29
C PRO A 440 7.87 -19.69 10.39
N LYS A 441 8.55 -19.97 11.50
CA LYS A 441 7.96 -20.70 12.63
C LYS A 441 6.71 -19.99 13.13
N LEU A 442 5.66 -20.75 13.44
CA LEU A 442 4.36 -20.22 13.85
C LEU A 442 4.45 -19.20 14.98
N TRP A 443 5.26 -19.44 16.01
CA TRP A 443 5.40 -18.51 17.14
C TRP A 443 5.86 -17.12 16.71
N ILE A 444 6.67 -17.00 15.65
CA ILE A 444 7.13 -15.72 15.11
C ILE A 444 5.94 -14.98 14.47
N LYS A 445 5.12 -15.69 13.69
CA LYS A 445 3.88 -15.14 13.10
C LYS A 445 2.91 -14.68 14.18
N VAL A 446 2.74 -15.48 15.24
CA VAL A 446 1.88 -15.16 16.40
C VAL A 446 2.33 -13.87 17.09
N VAL A 447 3.63 -13.76 17.39
CA VAL A 447 4.18 -12.56 18.05
C VAL A 447 3.95 -11.31 17.21
N TRP A 448 4.30 -11.34 15.92
CA TRP A 448 4.06 -10.19 15.03
C TRP A 448 2.57 -9.86 14.87
N GLY A 449 1.74 -10.88 14.67
CA GLY A 449 0.30 -10.71 14.54
C GLY A 449 -0.31 -10.04 15.75
N ILE A 450 -0.03 -10.54 16.96
CA ILE A 450 -0.55 -9.95 18.19
C ILE A 450 -0.03 -8.51 18.38
N THR A 451 1.27 -8.26 18.19
CA THR A 451 1.84 -6.92 18.40
C THR A 451 1.24 -5.89 17.44
N VAL A 452 1.14 -6.22 16.14
CA VAL A 452 0.58 -5.30 15.14
C VAL A 452 -0.92 -5.08 15.35
N SER A 453 -1.67 -6.13 15.68
CA SER A 453 -3.09 -6.03 16.05
C SER A 453 -3.32 -5.12 17.25
N PHE A 454 -2.48 -5.27 18.27
CA PHE A 454 -2.61 -4.45 19.48
C PHE A 454 -2.32 -2.98 19.17
N ILE A 455 -1.24 -2.69 18.46
CA ILE A 455 -0.89 -1.32 18.06
C ILE A 455 -1.99 -0.67 17.22
N SER A 456 -2.50 -1.41 16.23
CA SER A 456 -3.64 -0.98 15.41
C SER A 456 -4.83 -0.60 16.30
N TRP A 457 -5.24 -1.49 17.20
CA TRP A 457 -6.35 -1.27 18.11
C TRP A 457 -6.12 -0.08 19.06
N SER A 458 -4.94 0.04 19.67
CA SER A 458 -4.60 1.14 20.56
C SER A 458 -4.71 2.49 19.84
N MET A 459 -4.14 2.59 18.63
CA MET A 459 -4.14 3.84 17.87
C MET A 459 -5.54 4.26 17.44
N ILE A 460 -6.36 3.34 16.90
CA ILE A 460 -7.75 3.70 16.57
C ILE A 460 -8.57 3.99 17.82
N SER A 461 -8.31 3.32 18.95
CA SER A 461 -9.02 3.56 20.21
C SER A 461 -8.78 4.97 20.78
N PHE A 462 -7.59 5.54 20.55
CA PHE A 462 -7.24 6.85 21.08
C PHE A 462 -7.42 7.99 20.09
N ALA A 463 -7.12 7.76 18.81
CA ALA A 463 -7.08 8.79 17.78
C ALA A 463 -8.01 8.48 16.59
N LYS A 464 -8.85 7.44 16.66
CA LYS A 464 -9.80 7.06 15.60
C LYS A 464 -9.11 6.97 14.23
N ILE A 465 -9.66 7.64 13.22
CA ILE A 465 -9.10 7.69 11.87
C ILE A 465 -7.72 8.35 11.84
N ASP A 466 -7.45 9.34 12.68
CA ASP A 466 -6.14 9.98 12.74
C ASP A 466 -5.08 9.03 13.29
N GLY A 467 -5.46 8.08 14.15
CA GLY A 467 -4.57 7.01 14.59
C GLY A 467 -4.02 6.16 13.44
N ILE A 468 -4.84 5.91 12.42
CA ILE A 468 -4.42 5.22 11.18
C ILE A 468 -3.42 6.09 10.42
N LYS A 469 -3.71 7.38 10.25
CA LYS A 469 -2.83 8.33 9.56
C LYS A 469 -1.47 8.46 10.26
N MET A 470 -1.47 8.53 11.59
CA MET A 470 -0.26 8.58 12.42
C MET A 470 0.61 7.33 12.26
N LEU A 471 0.00 6.13 12.25
CA LEU A 471 0.71 4.88 12.01
C LEU A 471 1.40 4.89 10.65
N SER A 472 0.69 5.31 9.59
CA SER A 472 1.26 5.45 8.25
C SER A 472 2.41 6.46 8.22
N ASN A 473 2.26 7.63 8.86
CA ASN A 473 3.29 8.67 8.90
C ASN A 473 4.57 8.19 9.61
N LEU A 474 4.43 7.58 10.80
CA LEU A 474 5.56 7.08 11.58
C LEU A 474 6.30 5.93 10.87
N GLY A 475 5.56 5.04 10.19
CA GLY A 475 6.16 3.97 9.38
C GLY A 475 6.72 4.44 8.04
N GLY A 476 6.17 5.52 7.50
CA GLY A 476 6.47 6.05 6.17
C GLY A 476 7.80 6.78 6.09
N VAL A 477 8.29 7.41 7.17
CA VAL A 477 9.59 8.11 7.17
C VAL A 477 10.77 7.17 6.85
N PRO A 478 10.97 6.04 7.57
CA PRO A 478 12.02 5.10 7.21
C PRO A 478 11.84 4.53 5.78
N ALA A 479 10.59 4.32 5.37
CA ALA A 479 10.26 3.82 4.04
C ALA A 479 10.61 4.82 2.92
N LEU A 480 10.38 6.11 3.17
CA LEU A 480 10.74 7.21 2.28
C LEU A 480 12.24 7.26 2.03
N LEU A 481 13.05 7.17 3.10
CA LEU A 481 14.51 7.17 2.99
C LEU A 481 15.02 5.97 2.19
N LEU A 482 14.44 4.79 2.42
CA LEU A 482 14.71 3.61 1.61
C LEU A 482 14.33 3.84 0.14
N GLY A 483 13.13 4.38 -0.11
CA GLY A 483 12.63 4.71 -1.43
C GLY A 483 13.56 5.67 -2.19
N LEU A 484 14.05 6.72 -1.54
CA LEU A 484 15.02 7.65 -2.12
C LEU A 484 16.35 6.96 -2.47
N GLY A 485 16.83 6.06 -1.61
CA GLY A 485 18.01 5.25 -1.92
C GLY A 485 17.80 4.35 -3.14
N ILE A 486 16.63 3.73 -3.25
CA ILE A 486 16.24 2.89 -4.38
C ILE A 486 16.10 3.72 -5.66
N LEU A 487 15.52 4.90 -5.58
CA LEU A 487 15.42 5.85 -6.68
C LEU A 487 16.80 6.25 -7.20
N TYR A 488 17.74 6.53 -6.30
CA TYR A 488 19.13 6.81 -6.69
C TYR A 488 19.81 5.58 -7.33
N ALA A 489 19.55 4.37 -6.82
CA ALA A 489 20.01 3.12 -7.43
C ALA A 489 19.44 2.94 -8.84
N LEU A 490 18.15 3.25 -9.06
CA LEU A 490 17.50 3.22 -10.37
C LEU A 490 18.22 4.15 -11.35
N PHE A 491 18.50 5.40 -10.98
CA PHE A 491 19.21 6.32 -11.86
C PHE A 491 20.62 5.84 -12.23
N LYS A 492 21.34 5.22 -11.28
CA LYS A 492 22.64 4.58 -11.56
C LYS A 492 22.52 3.45 -12.57
N ILE A 493 21.53 2.57 -12.41
CA ILE A 493 21.27 1.47 -13.35
C ILE A 493 20.88 2.05 -14.71
N ALA A 494 19.95 3.02 -14.75
CA ALA A 494 19.42 3.60 -15.97
C ALA A 494 20.49 4.30 -16.82
N LYS A 495 21.50 4.92 -16.19
CA LYS A 495 22.62 5.58 -16.88
C LYS A 495 23.50 4.59 -17.66
N ASN A 496 23.72 3.38 -17.14
CA ASN A 496 24.49 2.34 -17.82
C ASN A 496 24.02 0.95 -17.40
N PRO A 497 22.94 0.43 -17.99
CA PRO A 497 22.37 -0.86 -17.61
C PRO A 497 23.34 -2.02 -17.83
N ALA A 498 24.10 -1.98 -18.93
CA ALA A 498 25.05 -3.02 -19.32
C ALA A 498 26.17 -3.21 -18.29
N LYS A 499 26.59 -2.15 -17.58
CA LYS A 499 27.57 -2.25 -16.48
C LYS A 499 27.10 -3.18 -15.36
N TYR A 500 25.79 -3.21 -15.11
CA TYR A 500 25.20 -3.93 -13.98
C TYR A 500 24.62 -5.29 -14.40
N ASP A 501 24.22 -5.46 -15.66
CA ASP A 501 23.66 -6.70 -16.17
C ASP A 501 24.73 -7.80 -16.32
N ARG A 502 24.58 -8.90 -15.58
CA ARG A 502 25.49 -10.05 -15.56
C ARG A 502 24.96 -11.26 -16.34
N THR A 503 23.83 -11.12 -17.02
CA THR A 503 23.19 -12.24 -17.72
C THR A 503 24.03 -12.72 -18.91
N SER A 504 24.52 -11.78 -19.74
CA SER A 504 25.34 -12.10 -20.91
C SER A 504 26.71 -12.73 -20.59
N ASP A 505 27.34 -12.33 -19.48
CA ASP A 505 28.64 -12.87 -19.04
C ASP A 505 28.54 -14.35 -18.64
N ILE A 506 27.39 -14.77 -18.12
CA ILE A 506 27.17 -16.12 -17.58
C ILE A 506 26.58 -17.03 -18.66
N ASP A 507 25.63 -16.56 -19.47
CA ASP A 507 25.08 -17.32 -20.59
C ASP A 507 26.21 -17.73 -21.57
N ARG A 508 27.22 -16.86 -21.76
CA ARG A 508 28.44 -17.21 -22.52
C ARG A 508 29.28 -18.30 -21.86
N LYS A 509 29.41 -18.31 -20.53
CA LYS A 509 30.17 -19.34 -19.81
C LYS A 509 29.47 -20.70 -19.84
N VAL A 510 28.15 -20.71 -19.66
CA VAL A 510 27.33 -21.95 -19.73
C VAL A 510 27.36 -22.52 -21.15
N ASN A 511 27.13 -21.68 -22.17
CA ASN A 511 27.18 -22.14 -23.56
C ASN A 511 28.57 -22.63 -23.97
N ASN A 512 29.65 -22.03 -23.46
CA ASN A 512 31.01 -22.52 -23.71
C ASN A 512 31.28 -23.85 -23.01
N GLN A 513 30.77 -24.06 -21.78
CA GLN A 513 30.86 -25.35 -21.09
C GLN A 513 30.08 -26.46 -21.81
N GLU A 514 28.85 -26.20 -22.25
CA GLU A 514 28.06 -27.16 -23.03
C GLU A 514 28.71 -27.47 -24.39
N ALA A 515 29.32 -26.48 -25.04
CA ALA A 515 30.04 -26.67 -26.29
C ALA A 515 31.34 -27.48 -26.12
N ASP A 516 32.04 -27.31 -24.99
CA ASP A 516 33.22 -28.11 -24.66
C ASP A 516 32.84 -29.55 -24.28
N GLU A 517 31.73 -29.77 -23.57
CA GLU A 517 31.18 -31.10 -23.29
C GLU A 517 30.72 -31.81 -24.56
N THR A 518 30.10 -31.10 -25.51
CA THR A 518 29.65 -31.67 -26.79
C THR A 518 30.82 -32.00 -27.73
N LYS A 519 31.99 -31.39 -27.55
CA LYS A 519 33.22 -31.73 -28.28
C LYS A 519 34.05 -32.83 -27.62
N ALA A 520 33.76 -33.16 -26.36
CA ALA A 520 34.42 -34.22 -25.60
C ALA A 520 33.72 -35.59 -25.72
N VAL A 521 32.56 -35.62 -26.38
CA VAL A 521 31.82 -36.82 -26.83
C VAL A 521 32.06 -36.99 -28.33
#